data_AF-A0A1I1RR98-F1
#
_entry.id   AF-A0A1I1RR98-F1
#
_cell.length_a   1.000
_cell.length_b   1.000
_cell.length_c   1.000
_cell.angle_alpha   90.00
_cell.angle_beta   90.00
_cell.angle_gamma   90.00
#
_symmetry.space_group_name_H-M   'P 1'
#
loop_
_entity.id
_entity.type
_entity.pdbx_description
1 polymer ?
#
loop_
_entity_poly.entity_id
_entity_poly.type
_entity_poly.pdbx_seq_one_letter_code
_entity_poly.pdbx_strand_id
1 'polypeptide(L)'
;MSTPPTVTIAADNLTAQLHYRGAGNPASVLPRSAISNCFPGLEFDFRNLWRRAFEGIVLVENNNLVVGIESDDCADLAGRRLLTVKDPVTGEVLPTGVPTRGPIYPSSDSTAQQSPSQPLKTAANPNGVSFMEWSNSFARIMACQGQLIECVFSAYSTSTPPLDNTEVFADTQDLYSGEPIKTITRSLRLRQFFKPGTAEIAPGVLQPGELTQGLCAPWQNDYRECACYYWAASRPDYVNVEAGTDGLSHGDMWFTKKRTGTYIPDNRTDSRLWSYDDLFIAWQQHLRFIIQGKDADES
;
A
#
# COMPACT_ATOMS: atom_id res chain seq x y z
N MET A 1 -41.96 -0.82 13.97
CA MET A 1 -40.95 -0.86 12.90
C MET A 1 -39.92 -1.91 13.31
N SER A 2 -39.86 -3.03 12.59
CA SER A 2 -38.98 -4.15 12.96
C SER A 2 -37.55 -3.82 12.57
N THR A 3 -36.62 -3.97 13.50
CA THR A 3 -35.18 -3.88 13.29
C THR A 3 -34.77 -4.85 12.17
N PRO A 4 -33.94 -4.43 11.20
CA PRO A 4 -33.45 -5.36 10.17
C PRO A 4 -32.61 -6.46 10.83
N PRO A 5 -32.72 -7.72 10.36
CA PRO A 5 -32.03 -8.83 10.98
C PRO A 5 -30.52 -8.64 10.85
N THR A 6 -29.81 -8.76 11.96
CA THR A 6 -28.35 -8.84 12.00
C THR A 6 -27.94 -10.17 11.38
N VAL A 7 -27.61 -10.17 10.09
CA VAL A 7 -27.09 -11.36 9.42
C VAL A 7 -25.66 -11.57 9.88
N THR A 8 -25.47 -12.47 10.84
CA THR A 8 -24.16 -13.02 11.17
C THR A 8 -23.82 -14.04 10.10
N ILE A 9 -22.72 -13.84 9.36
CA ILE A 9 -22.26 -14.81 8.37
C ILE A 9 -21.82 -16.06 9.13
N ALA A 10 -22.62 -17.12 9.06
CA ALA A 10 -22.27 -18.41 9.65
C ALA A 10 -21.07 -19.02 8.90
N ALA A 11 -20.12 -19.59 9.66
CA ALA A 11 -18.83 -20.05 9.19
C ALA A 11 -18.89 -21.29 8.26
N ASP A 12 -20.06 -21.87 8.05
CA ASP A 12 -20.29 -23.17 7.41
C ASP A 12 -20.61 -23.11 5.91
N ASN A 13 -20.96 -21.93 5.37
CA ASN A 13 -21.23 -21.78 3.94
C ASN A 13 -20.11 -21.03 3.21
N LEU A 14 -19.03 -21.76 2.92
CA LEU A 14 -17.84 -21.26 2.19
C LEU A 14 -18.21 -20.64 0.84
N THR A 15 -19.22 -21.17 0.15
CA THR A 15 -19.73 -20.62 -1.12
C THR A 15 -20.38 -19.25 -0.91
N ALA A 16 -21.21 -19.10 0.12
CA ALA A 16 -21.79 -17.80 0.47
C ALA A 16 -20.73 -16.77 0.89
N GLN A 17 -19.65 -17.20 1.57
CA GLN A 17 -18.51 -16.33 1.90
C GLN A 17 -17.74 -15.87 0.65
N LEU A 18 -17.48 -16.78 -0.30
CA LEU A 18 -16.84 -16.48 -1.60
C LEU A 18 -17.68 -15.52 -2.47
N HIS A 19 -19.01 -15.59 -2.35
CA HIS A 19 -19.94 -14.74 -3.09
C HIS A 19 -20.42 -13.50 -2.30
N TYR A 20 -20.03 -13.37 -1.03
CA TYR A 20 -20.40 -12.23 -0.22
C TYR A 20 -19.71 -10.97 -0.76
N ARG A 21 -20.53 -9.98 -1.11
CA ARG A 21 -20.06 -8.69 -1.60
C ARG A 21 -20.02 -7.72 -0.43
N GLY A 22 -18.82 -7.46 0.10
CA GLY A 22 -18.60 -6.38 1.06
C GLY A 22 -19.08 -5.04 0.49
N ALA A 23 -19.68 -4.21 1.34
CA ALA A 23 -20.09 -2.87 0.94
C ALA A 23 -18.85 -2.05 0.52
N GLY A 24 -18.94 -1.35 -0.62
CA GLY A 24 -17.86 -0.51 -1.14
C GLY A 24 -17.01 -1.12 -2.26
N ASN A 25 -17.01 -2.44 -2.44
CA ASN A 25 -16.16 -3.08 -3.46
C ASN A 25 -16.89 -3.38 -4.78
N PRO A 26 -16.34 -2.99 -5.95
CA PRO A 26 -16.79 -3.49 -7.25
C PRO A 26 -16.53 -5.00 -7.40
N ALA A 27 -17.29 -5.66 -8.28
CA ALA A 27 -17.22 -7.12 -8.42
C ALA A 27 -15.85 -7.66 -8.88
N SER A 28 -15.04 -6.80 -9.52
CA SER A 28 -13.73 -7.08 -10.09
C SER A 28 -12.56 -6.98 -9.09
N VAL A 29 -12.81 -6.54 -7.85
CA VAL A 29 -11.77 -6.44 -6.79
C VAL A 29 -12.01 -7.43 -5.65
N LEU A 30 -12.80 -8.48 -5.89
CA LEU A 30 -13.06 -9.53 -4.90
C LEU A 30 -11.94 -10.58 -4.96
N PRO A 31 -11.64 -11.29 -3.85
CA PRO A 31 -10.65 -12.37 -3.86
C PRO A 31 -10.89 -13.43 -4.95
N ARG A 32 -12.15 -13.67 -5.33
CA ARG A 32 -12.53 -14.60 -6.41
C ARG A 32 -12.15 -14.15 -7.82
N SER A 33 -11.89 -12.86 -8.03
CA SER A 33 -11.41 -12.31 -9.30
C SER A 33 -9.89 -12.09 -9.28
N ALA A 34 -9.21 -12.49 -8.21
CA ALA A 34 -7.76 -12.38 -8.10
C ALA A 34 -7.08 -13.46 -8.94
N ILE A 35 -6.06 -13.05 -9.69
CA ILE A 35 -5.10 -13.93 -10.36
C ILE A 35 -3.91 -14.05 -9.38
N SER A 36 -3.85 -15.14 -8.62
CA SER A 36 -2.99 -15.28 -7.43
C SER A 36 -1.49 -15.46 -7.72
N ASN A 37 -0.61 -14.74 -7.00
CA ASN A 37 0.72 -15.21 -6.54
C ASN A 37 1.21 -14.50 -5.25
N CYS A 38 2.24 -15.09 -4.63
CA CYS A 38 2.84 -14.92 -3.31
C CYS A 38 3.78 -13.71 -3.09
N PHE A 39 3.62 -12.59 -3.79
CA PHE A 39 4.40 -11.37 -3.48
C PHE A 39 3.46 -10.24 -3.04
N PRO A 40 3.51 -9.82 -1.76
CA PRO A 40 2.47 -9.01 -1.15
C PRO A 40 2.41 -7.63 -1.79
N GLY A 41 1.23 -7.21 -2.24
CA GLY A 41 0.96 -5.78 -2.39
C GLY A 41 -0.10 -5.38 -3.41
N LEU A 42 -0.55 -6.25 -4.33
CA LEU A 42 -1.51 -5.82 -5.34
C LEU A 42 -2.73 -6.70 -5.62
N GLU A 43 -2.78 -7.90 -5.05
CA GLU A 43 -4.03 -8.63 -4.83
C GLU A 43 -4.64 -8.29 -3.46
N PHE A 44 -3.77 -7.94 -2.52
CA PHE A 44 -4.12 -7.51 -1.17
C PHE A 44 -3.22 -6.36 -0.74
N ASP A 45 -3.84 -5.29 -0.28
CA ASP A 45 -3.22 -4.19 0.40
C ASP A 45 -3.11 -4.50 1.89
N PHE A 46 -2.02 -5.15 2.28
CA PHE A 46 -1.71 -5.48 3.68
C PHE A 46 -1.40 -4.26 4.55
N ARG A 47 -1.22 -3.07 3.96
CA ARG A 47 -1.16 -1.83 4.73
C ARG A 47 -2.47 -1.61 5.48
N ASN A 48 -3.57 -2.20 5.03
CA ASN A 48 -4.84 -2.14 5.76
C ASN A 48 -4.80 -2.80 7.15
N LEU A 49 -3.85 -3.69 7.43
CA LEU A 49 -3.63 -4.20 8.80
C LEU A 49 -3.29 -3.07 9.77
N TRP A 50 -2.54 -2.07 9.32
CA TRP A 50 -2.12 -0.93 10.12
C TRP A 50 -3.28 -0.02 10.52
N ARG A 51 -4.38 0.00 9.75
CA ARG A 51 -5.51 0.92 9.98
C ARG A 51 -6.09 0.80 11.38
N ARG A 52 -6.11 -0.40 11.97
CA ARG A 52 -6.57 -0.63 13.33
C ARG A 52 -5.46 -1.13 14.25
N ALA A 53 -4.21 -0.73 14.00
CA ALA A 53 -3.10 -1.14 14.85
C ALA A 53 -3.32 -0.74 16.32
N PHE A 54 -3.99 0.38 16.58
CA PHE A 54 -4.31 0.86 17.92
C PHE A 54 -5.81 0.75 18.20
N GLU A 55 -6.16 0.28 19.39
CA GLU A 55 -7.56 0.21 19.84
C GLU A 55 -8.18 1.61 19.93
N GLY A 56 -9.45 1.73 19.52
CA GLY A 56 -10.23 2.97 19.65
C GLY A 56 -10.18 3.90 18.44
N ILE A 57 -9.28 3.67 17.48
CA ILE A 57 -9.13 4.52 16.30
C ILE A 57 -8.97 3.71 15.00
N VAL A 58 -9.31 4.35 13.88
CA VAL A 58 -9.03 3.87 12.52
C VAL A 58 -8.16 4.89 11.80
N LEU A 59 -6.96 4.50 11.42
CA LEU A 59 -6.02 5.26 10.62
C LEU A 59 -6.26 5.05 9.13
N VAL A 60 -5.83 6.01 8.32
CA VAL A 60 -5.60 5.82 6.88
C VAL A 60 -4.19 5.29 6.68
N GLU A 61 -4.08 4.23 5.89
CA GLU A 61 -2.85 3.49 5.68
C GLU A 61 -1.74 4.26 4.94
N ASN A 62 -2.10 5.29 4.17
CA ASN A 62 -1.15 6.04 3.36
C ASN A 62 -0.58 7.30 4.05
N ASN A 63 -1.22 7.81 5.10
CA ASN A 63 -0.77 9.05 5.76
C ASN A 63 -1.07 9.15 7.26
N ASN A 64 -1.48 8.06 7.90
CA ASN A 64 -1.71 7.95 9.35
C ASN A 64 -2.75 8.95 9.91
N LEU A 65 -3.66 9.44 9.06
CA LEU A 65 -4.78 10.26 9.50
C LEU A 65 -5.83 9.40 10.22
N VAL A 66 -6.30 9.85 11.38
CA VAL A 66 -7.42 9.23 12.09
C VAL A 66 -8.72 9.60 11.37
N VAL A 67 -9.34 8.61 10.72
CA VAL A 67 -10.60 8.75 9.95
C VAL A 67 -11.79 8.07 10.60
N GLY A 68 -11.57 7.23 11.60
CA GLY A 68 -12.63 6.59 12.36
C GLY A 68 -12.30 6.54 13.85
N ILE A 69 -13.36 6.60 14.67
CA ILE A 69 -13.31 6.44 16.11
C ILE A 69 -14.16 5.22 16.46
N GLU A 70 -13.58 4.29 17.21
CA GLU A 70 -14.22 3.07 17.67
C GLU A 70 -14.51 3.09 19.18
N SER A 71 -13.98 4.09 19.90
CA SER A 71 -14.18 4.28 21.33
C SER A 71 -14.26 5.77 21.70
N ASP A 72 -15.22 6.13 22.55
CA ASP A 72 -15.52 7.53 22.91
C ASP A 72 -14.35 8.24 23.61
N ASP A 73 -13.48 7.50 24.29
CA ASP A 73 -12.27 8.02 24.95
C ASP A 73 -11.21 8.52 23.94
N CYS A 74 -11.35 8.15 22.66
CA CYS A 74 -10.49 8.58 21.57
C CYS A 74 -11.15 9.64 20.68
N ALA A 75 -12.35 10.14 21.03
CA ALA A 75 -13.10 11.07 20.18
C ALA A 75 -12.32 12.35 19.83
N ASP A 76 -11.43 12.81 20.71
CA ASP A 76 -10.58 13.97 20.50
C ASP A 76 -9.50 13.75 19.42
N LEU A 77 -9.26 12.50 19.00
CA LEU A 77 -8.26 12.14 17.99
C LEU A 77 -8.76 12.24 16.55
N ALA A 78 -10.06 12.39 16.33
CA ALA A 78 -10.65 12.44 14.99
C ALA A 78 -10.00 13.54 14.12
N GLY A 79 -9.59 13.18 12.91
CA GLY A 79 -8.97 14.09 11.96
C GLY A 79 -7.53 14.50 12.30
N ARG A 80 -6.89 13.88 13.30
CA ARG A 80 -5.47 14.11 13.64
C ARG A 80 -4.58 13.08 12.96
N ARG A 81 -3.30 13.40 12.79
CA ARG A 81 -2.32 12.43 12.25
C ARG A 81 -1.45 11.87 13.36
N LEU A 82 -1.22 10.56 13.34
CA LEU A 82 -0.21 9.91 14.16
C LEU A 82 1.18 10.20 13.57
N LEU A 83 2.03 10.88 14.35
CA LEU A 83 3.35 11.37 13.91
C LEU A 83 4.49 10.47 14.37
N THR A 84 4.40 9.98 15.61
CA THR A 84 5.40 9.09 16.20
C THR A 84 4.75 8.10 17.17
N VAL A 85 5.45 6.98 17.39
CA VAL A 85 5.14 5.99 18.43
C VAL A 85 6.40 5.75 19.26
N LYS A 86 6.25 5.51 20.55
CA LYS A 86 7.38 5.21 21.42
C LYS A 86 7.58 3.71 21.55
N ASP A 87 8.79 3.24 21.30
CA ASP A 87 9.18 1.87 21.61
C ASP A 87 9.17 1.70 23.15
N PRO A 88 8.28 0.87 23.71
CA PRO A 88 8.17 0.72 25.17
C PRO A 88 9.36 -0.02 25.78
N VAL A 89 10.16 -0.74 24.96
CA VAL A 89 11.33 -1.51 25.41
C VAL A 89 12.56 -0.60 25.45
N THR A 90 12.84 0.11 24.35
CA THR A 90 14.04 0.94 24.22
C THR A 90 13.83 2.39 24.66
N GLY A 91 12.58 2.85 24.73
CA GLY A 91 12.23 4.25 24.96
C GLY A 91 12.41 5.16 23.74
N GLU A 92 12.85 4.61 22.60
CA GLU A 92 13.08 5.34 21.36
C GLU A 92 11.77 5.90 20.78
N VAL A 93 11.82 7.12 20.25
CA VAL A 93 10.69 7.73 19.52
C VAL A 93 10.81 7.35 18.05
N LEU A 94 9.88 6.53 17.59
CA LEU A 94 9.85 5.98 16.24
C LEU A 94 8.93 6.83 15.35
N PRO A 95 9.43 7.41 14.24
CA PRO A 95 8.62 8.22 13.35
C PRO A 95 7.68 7.36 12.48
N THR A 96 6.51 7.88 12.13
CA THR A 96 5.59 7.20 11.18
C THR A 96 5.72 7.71 9.75
N GLY A 97 6.57 8.71 9.52
CA GLY A 97 6.94 9.21 8.20
C GLY A 97 8.34 9.81 8.20
N VAL A 98 8.95 9.88 7.02
CA VAL A 98 10.33 10.33 6.80
C VAL A 98 10.42 11.40 5.70
N PRO A 99 11.45 12.26 5.73
CA PRO A 99 11.72 13.19 4.64
C PRO A 99 12.14 12.43 3.39
N THR A 100 11.42 12.63 2.30
CA THR A 100 11.72 12.02 1.01
C THR A 100 12.83 12.82 0.33
N ARG A 101 13.87 12.12 -0.14
CA ARG A 101 14.96 12.74 -0.90
C ARG A 101 15.16 12.02 -2.23
N GLY A 102 15.52 12.78 -3.25
CA GLY A 102 15.75 12.27 -4.60
C GLY A 102 17.05 11.48 -4.70
N PRO A 103 17.24 10.74 -5.81
CA PRO A 103 18.47 10.02 -6.06
C PRO A 103 19.66 10.98 -6.10
N ILE A 104 20.81 10.51 -5.62
CA ILE A 104 22.09 11.13 -5.94
C ILE A 104 22.42 10.70 -7.36
N TYR A 105 22.54 11.65 -8.29
CA TYR A 105 22.99 11.33 -9.63
C TYR A 105 24.52 11.19 -9.61
N PRO A 106 25.06 9.97 -9.80
CA PRO A 106 26.49 9.82 -9.94
C PRO A 106 26.93 10.54 -11.21
N SER A 107 27.93 11.41 -11.08
CA SER A 107 28.57 12.01 -12.24
C SER A 107 29.29 10.92 -13.03
N SER A 108 29.13 10.91 -14.36
CA SER A 108 29.94 10.08 -15.27
C SER A 108 31.41 10.51 -15.29
N ASP A 109 31.70 11.71 -14.79
CA ASP A 109 33.04 12.23 -14.55
C ASP A 109 33.39 12.05 -13.06
N SER A 110 34.34 11.18 -12.76
CA SER A 110 34.81 10.88 -11.40
C SER A 110 35.46 12.09 -10.69
N THR A 111 35.75 13.18 -11.42
CA THR A 111 36.33 14.41 -10.88
C THR A 111 35.30 15.50 -10.62
N ALA A 112 34.08 15.37 -11.14
CA ALA A 112 33.02 16.35 -10.91
C ALA A 112 32.30 16.09 -9.57
N GLN A 113 32.02 17.17 -8.86
CA GLN A 113 31.32 17.13 -7.58
C GLN A 113 29.90 16.58 -7.77
N GLN A 114 29.60 15.45 -7.12
CA GLN A 114 28.27 14.83 -7.20
C GLN A 114 27.21 15.82 -6.70
N SER A 115 26.14 15.97 -7.46
CA SER A 115 25.01 16.79 -7.02
C SER A 115 24.39 16.17 -5.77
N PRO A 116 24.22 16.93 -4.67
CA PRO A 116 23.66 16.37 -3.45
C PRO A 116 22.20 15.97 -3.67
N SER A 117 21.79 14.89 -3.02
CA SER A 117 20.39 14.49 -2.98
C SER A 117 19.53 15.65 -2.47
N GLN A 118 18.43 15.93 -3.17
CA GLN A 118 17.52 17.05 -2.89
C GLN A 118 16.23 16.54 -2.23
N PRO A 119 15.63 17.30 -1.30
CA PRO A 119 14.29 16.98 -0.79
C PRO A 119 13.25 16.91 -1.93
N LEU A 120 12.44 15.86 -1.97
CA LEU A 120 11.33 15.74 -2.91
C LEU A 120 10.08 16.40 -2.31
N LYS A 121 9.93 17.69 -2.59
CA LYS A 121 8.79 18.51 -2.14
C LYS A 121 7.89 18.86 -3.31
N THR A 122 6.59 18.98 -3.06
CA THR A 122 5.60 19.48 -4.03
C THR A 122 4.77 20.58 -3.39
N ALA A 123 3.96 21.30 -4.18
CA ALA A 123 3.02 22.27 -3.62
C ALA A 123 2.01 21.61 -2.65
N ALA A 124 1.63 20.35 -2.91
CA ALA A 124 0.72 19.58 -2.07
C ALA A 124 1.42 18.93 -0.85
N ASN A 125 2.73 18.67 -0.94
CA ASN A 125 3.55 18.13 0.14
C ASN A 125 4.82 19.00 0.33
N PRO A 126 4.69 20.20 0.91
CA PRO A 126 5.79 21.15 1.05
C PRO A 126 6.86 20.69 2.06
N ASN A 127 6.53 19.72 2.91
CA ASN A 127 7.44 19.14 3.89
C ASN A 127 8.16 17.88 3.36
N GLY A 128 7.75 17.37 2.19
CA GLY A 128 8.34 16.18 1.57
C GLY A 128 8.13 14.91 2.40
N VAL A 129 7.02 14.83 3.15
CA VAL A 129 6.72 13.70 4.02
C VAL A 129 6.39 12.47 3.18
N SER A 130 7.03 11.34 3.47
CA SER A 130 6.60 10.03 2.99
C SER A 130 6.30 9.14 4.18
N PHE A 131 5.13 8.51 4.18
CA PHE A 131 4.65 7.70 5.30
C PHE A 131 5.06 6.24 5.21
N MET A 132 6.02 5.87 4.36
CA MET A 132 6.43 4.46 4.26
C MET A 132 7.19 3.95 5.51
N GLU A 133 7.59 4.84 6.42
CA GLU A 133 8.37 4.46 7.61
C GLU A 133 7.52 3.76 8.69
N TRP A 134 6.19 3.92 8.65
CA TRP A 134 5.34 3.32 9.69
C TRP A 134 5.54 1.80 9.79
N SER A 135 5.86 1.10 8.70
CA SER A 135 6.07 -0.36 8.73
C SER A 135 7.32 -0.76 9.52
N ASN A 136 8.38 0.03 9.42
CA ASN A 136 9.62 -0.20 10.19
C ASN A 136 9.38 0.07 11.67
N SER A 137 8.74 1.20 11.98
CA SER A 137 8.36 1.58 13.34
C SER A 137 7.42 0.56 13.97
N PHE A 138 6.49 0.02 13.17
CA PHE A 138 5.57 -1.01 13.60
C PHE A 138 6.27 -2.34 13.88
N ALA A 139 7.21 -2.77 13.02
CA ALA A 139 7.99 -3.98 13.23
C ALA A 139 8.75 -3.97 14.57
N ARG A 140 9.21 -2.79 15.01
CA ARG A 140 9.89 -2.59 16.31
C ARG A 140 8.97 -2.83 17.51
N ILE A 141 7.69 -2.46 17.40
CA ILE A 141 6.74 -2.56 18.51
C ILE A 141 5.85 -3.81 18.43
N MET A 142 5.98 -4.64 17.38
CA MET A 142 5.14 -5.82 17.15
C MET A 142 5.18 -6.85 18.29
N ALA A 143 6.29 -6.94 19.03
CA ALA A 143 6.39 -7.80 20.21
C ALA A 143 5.57 -7.29 21.41
N CYS A 144 5.09 -6.04 21.36
CA CYS A 144 4.38 -5.36 22.44
C CYS A 144 2.86 -5.35 22.24
N GLN A 145 2.31 -6.21 21.36
CA GLN A 145 0.87 -6.33 21.16
C GLN A 145 0.15 -6.59 22.49
N GLY A 146 -0.99 -5.94 22.68
CA GLY A 146 -1.75 -5.94 23.92
C GLY A 146 -1.26 -4.94 24.97
N GLN A 147 -0.11 -4.27 24.78
CA GLN A 147 0.39 -3.25 25.71
C GLN A 147 -0.05 -1.84 25.30
N LEU A 148 0.03 -0.90 26.23
CA LEU A 148 -0.17 0.52 25.95
C LEU A 148 1.11 1.10 25.34
N ILE A 149 0.95 1.73 24.18
CA ILE A 149 2.02 2.39 23.44
C ILE A 149 1.76 3.89 23.45
N GLU A 150 2.75 4.66 23.85
CA GLU A 150 2.69 6.13 23.78
C GLU A 150 2.78 6.57 22.31
N CYS A 151 1.75 7.28 21.88
CA CYS A 151 1.54 7.75 20.52
C CYS A 151 1.44 9.27 20.53
N VAL A 152 2.13 9.92 19.60
CA VAL A 152 2.11 11.39 19.46
C VAL A 152 1.36 11.76 18.20
N PHE A 153 0.33 12.58 18.37
CA PHE A 153 -0.55 13.07 17.31
C PHE A 153 -0.37 14.56 17.05
N SER A 154 -0.75 15.02 15.87
CA SER A 154 -0.88 16.44 15.59
C SER A 154 -1.94 17.10 16.49
N ALA A 155 -1.64 18.24 17.11
CA ALA A 155 -2.64 19.02 17.86
C ALA A 155 -3.61 19.79 16.96
N TYR A 156 -3.39 19.78 15.65
CA TYR A 156 -4.34 20.22 14.66
C TYR A 156 -5.14 19.03 14.12
N SER A 157 -6.43 19.24 13.85
CA SER A 157 -7.28 18.30 13.13
C SER A 157 -7.64 18.86 11.76
N THR A 158 -8.18 18.04 10.87
CA THR A 158 -8.75 18.48 9.58
C THR A 158 -9.86 19.54 9.70
N SER A 159 -10.39 19.76 10.91
CA SER A 159 -11.42 20.78 11.21
C SER A 159 -10.90 22.04 11.91
N THR A 160 -9.61 22.10 12.24
CA THR A 160 -8.98 23.22 12.96
C THR A 160 -7.91 23.87 12.07
N PRO A 161 -8.00 25.17 11.71
CA PRO A 161 -6.97 25.83 10.91
C PRO A 161 -5.70 25.94 11.77
N PRO A 162 -4.51 25.50 11.30
CA PRO A 162 -3.78 26.15 10.20
C PRO A 162 -3.08 25.21 9.19
N LEU A 163 -3.27 23.88 9.24
CA LEU A 163 -2.60 22.95 8.32
C LEU A 163 -3.64 22.24 7.45
N ASP A 164 -4.19 23.01 6.52
CA ASP A 164 -5.14 22.58 5.50
C ASP A 164 -4.55 21.42 4.67
N ASN A 165 -4.80 20.19 5.12
CA ASN A 165 -4.31 18.95 4.53
C ASN A 165 -2.78 18.76 4.45
N THR A 166 -1.96 19.73 4.86
CA THR A 166 -0.50 19.62 4.84
C THR A 166 0.02 18.49 5.73
N GLU A 167 0.88 17.66 5.16
CA GLU A 167 1.57 16.57 5.86
C GLU A 167 2.75 17.14 6.66
N VAL A 168 2.94 16.67 7.90
CA VAL A 168 3.90 17.25 8.85
C VAL A 168 4.62 16.16 9.65
N PHE A 169 5.80 16.50 10.16
CA PHE A 169 6.55 15.77 11.18
C PHE A 169 6.33 16.37 12.56
N ALA A 170 6.68 15.64 13.62
CA ALA A 170 6.57 16.13 15.00
C ALA A 170 7.43 17.38 15.29
N ASP A 171 8.52 17.56 14.54
CA ASP A 171 9.45 18.70 14.63
C ASP A 171 9.23 19.76 13.54
N THR A 172 8.19 19.62 12.71
CA THR A 172 7.85 20.63 11.70
C THR A 172 7.55 21.96 12.39
N GLN A 173 8.12 23.05 11.87
CA GLN A 173 7.84 24.39 12.38
C GLN A 173 6.48 24.89 11.91
N ASP A 174 5.73 25.46 12.84
CA ASP A 174 4.46 26.14 12.59
C ASP A 174 4.71 27.47 11.87
N LEU A 175 4.02 27.68 10.75
CA LEU A 175 4.26 28.81 9.84
C LEU A 175 4.00 30.18 10.48
N TYR A 176 3.20 30.24 11.54
CA TYR A 176 2.80 31.50 12.17
C TYR A 176 3.63 31.81 13.41
N SER A 177 3.96 30.79 14.20
CA SER A 177 4.71 30.96 15.45
C SER A 177 6.22 30.73 15.29
N GLY A 178 6.68 30.02 14.25
CA GLY A 178 8.08 29.62 14.09
C GLY A 178 8.53 28.53 15.06
N GLU A 179 7.67 28.11 15.98
CA GLU A 179 7.89 27.04 16.96
C GLU A 179 7.48 25.67 16.36
N PRO A 180 7.94 24.55 16.92
CA PRO A 180 7.45 23.23 16.53
C PRO A 180 5.92 23.15 16.63
N ILE A 181 5.31 22.41 15.70
CA ILE A 181 3.86 22.19 15.73
C ILE A 181 3.43 21.63 17.08
N LYS A 182 2.27 22.08 17.54
CA LYS A 182 1.67 21.53 18.76
C LYS A 182 1.32 20.06 18.54
N THR A 183 1.53 19.24 19.56
CA THR A 183 1.23 17.80 19.54
C THR A 183 0.36 17.38 20.73
N ILE A 184 -0.24 16.21 20.63
CA ILE A 184 -1.03 15.58 21.70
C ILE A 184 -0.49 14.17 21.91
N THR A 185 -0.20 13.81 23.15
CA THR A 185 0.24 12.47 23.52
C THR A 185 -0.94 11.64 24.04
N ARG A 186 -1.05 10.40 23.56
CA ARG A 186 -2.01 9.40 24.04
C ARG A 186 -1.36 8.04 24.16
N SER A 187 -1.70 7.31 25.21
CA SER A 187 -1.30 5.90 25.35
C SER A 187 -2.44 5.04 24.82
N LEU A 188 -2.22 4.35 23.70
CA LEU A 188 -3.22 3.49 23.06
C LEU A 188 -2.78 2.04 23.12
N ARG A 189 -3.73 1.12 23.27
CA ARG A 189 -3.41 -0.31 23.28
C ARG A 189 -3.09 -0.77 21.85
N LEU A 190 -1.93 -1.40 21.66
CA LEU A 190 -1.60 -2.05 20.40
C LEU A 190 -2.45 -3.32 20.26
N ARG A 191 -3.22 -3.46 19.18
CA ARG A 191 -4.06 -4.63 18.93
C ARG A 191 -3.22 -5.89 18.71
N GLN A 192 -3.82 -7.04 19.00
CA GLN A 192 -3.33 -8.32 18.51
C GLN A 192 -3.73 -8.48 17.04
N PHE A 193 -2.77 -8.80 16.18
CA PHE A 193 -2.98 -8.88 14.72
C PHE A 193 -3.37 -10.27 14.25
N PHE A 194 -2.89 -11.29 14.93
CA PHE A 194 -3.16 -12.68 14.63
C PHE A 194 -3.72 -13.38 15.87
N LYS A 195 -4.56 -14.39 15.67
CA LYS A 195 -4.98 -15.24 16.78
C LYS A 195 -3.76 -15.98 17.35
N PRO A 196 -3.62 -16.07 18.69
CA PRO A 196 -2.46 -16.72 19.31
C PRO A 196 -2.19 -18.12 18.74
N GLY A 197 -0.94 -18.36 18.34
CA GLY A 197 -0.49 -19.66 17.80
C GLY A 197 -0.95 -19.97 16.37
N THR A 198 -1.49 -19.00 15.63
CA THR A 198 -1.97 -19.20 14.25
C THR A 198 -1.51 -18.07 13.32
N ALA A 199 -1.68 -18.28 12.01
CA ALA A 199 -1.55 -17.23 11.00
C ALA A 199 -2.90 -16.55 10.68
N GLU A 200 -3.97 -16.86 11.40
CA GLU A 200 -5.28 -16.27 11.18
C GLU A 200 -5.32 -14.84 11.73
N ILE A 201 -5.80 -13.89 10.92
CA ILE A 201 -5.94 -12.49 11.33
C ILE A 201 -6.96 -12.40 12.47
N ALA A 202 -6.62 -11.66 13.52
CA ALA A 202 -7.47 -11.50 14.68
C ALA A 202 -8.77 -10.75 14.33
N PRO A 203 -9.91 -11.12 14.93
CA PRO A 203 -11.17 -10.39 14.73
C PRO A 203 -11.04 -8.90 15.06
N GLY A 204 -11.65 -8.06 14.22
CA GLY A 204 -11.66 -6.61 14.41
C GLY A 204 -10.43 -5.86 13.87
N VAL A 205 -9.40 -6.56 13.39
CA VAL A 205 -8.25 -5.91 12.71
C VAL A 205 -8.66 -5.44 11.31
N LEU A 206 -9.37 -6.30 10.58
CA LEU A 206 -9.87 -6.03 9.24
C LEU A 206 -11.38 -6.23 9.16
N GLN A 207 -12.00 -5.42 8.31
CA GLN A 207 -13.39 -5.55 7.88
C GLN A 207 -13.47 -6.12 6.45
N PRO A 208 -14.61 -6.71 6.06
CA PRO A 208 -14.80 -7.21 4.71
C PRO A 208 -14.48 -6.15 3.66
N GLY A 209 -13.57 -6.49 2.74
CA GLY A 209 -13.17 -5.64 1.62
C GLY A 209 -11.98 -4.72 1.87
N GLU A 210 -11.53 -4.56 3.12
CA GLU A 210 -10.41 -3.66 3.41
C GLU A 210 -9.08 -4.12 2.85
N LEU A 211 -8.87 -5.42 2.64
CA LEU A 211 -7.66 -5.91 1.97
C LEU A 211 -7.59 -5.49 0.50
N THR A 212 -8.66 -5.03 -0.13
CA THR A 212 -8.66 -4.71 -1.57
C THR A 212 -9.11 -3.27 -1.85
N GLN A 213 -9.52 -2.52 -0.83
CA GLN A 213 -10.11 -1.18 -1.00
C GLN A 213 -9.11 -0.13 -1.52
N GLY A 214 -7.82 -0.31 -1.24
CA GLY A 214 -6.74 0.61 -1.64
C GLY A 214 -6.16 0.31 -3.02
N LEU A 215 -6.65 -0.72 -3.71
CA LEU A 215 -6.19 -1.13 -5.03
C LEU A 215 -6.93 -0.37 -6.13
N CYS A 216 -6.36 -0.25 -7.32
CA CYS A 216 -7.06 0.40 -8.43
C CYS A 216 -8.33 -0.35 -8.82
N ALA A 217 -9.38 0.41 -9.09
CA ALA A 217 -10.64 -0.08 -9.60
C ALA A 217 -10.94 0.60 -10.97
N PRO A 218 -10.93 -0.15 -12.08
CA PRO A 218 -10.72 -1.60 -12.17
C PRO A 218 -9.22 -1.98 -12.08
N TRP A 219 -8.93 -3.23 -11.69
CA TRP A 219 -7.56 -3.72 -11.42
C TRP A 219 -6.64 -3.69 -12.65
N GLN A 220 -7.20 -3.68 -13.86
CA GLN A 220 -6.43 -3.62 -15.10
C GLN A 220 -5.59 -2.33 -15.19
N ASN A 221 -5.95 -1.26 -14.47
CA ASN A 221 -5.11 -0.06 -14.38
C ASN A 221 -3.77 -0.36 -13.72
N ASP A 222 -3.80 -0.92 -12.51
CA ASP A 222 -2.60 -1.37 -11.82
C ASP A 222 -1.82 -2.37 -12.67
N TYR A 223 -2.55 -3.30 -13.28
CA TYR A 223 -1.97 -4.31 -14.14
C TYR A 223 -1.27 -3.77 -15.38
N ARG A 224 -1.64 -2.58 -15.88
CA ARG A 224 -0.97 -1.93 -17.01
C ARG A 224 0.08 -0.92 -16.55
N GLU A 225 -0.14 -0.24 -15.43
CA GLU A 225 0.64 0.93 -14.97
C GLU A 225 1.81 0.60 -14.07
N CYS A 226 1.70 -0.46 -13.27
CA CYS A 226 2.78 -0.90 -12.40
C CYS A 226 3.96 -1.36 -13.25
N ALA A 227 4.77 -0.42 -13.71
CA ALA A 227 5.97 -0.63 -14.53
C ALA A 227 7.11 -1.25 -13.73
N CYS A 228 6.85 -1.67 -12.49
CA CYS A 228 7.84 -2.22 -11.60
C CYS A 228 7.95 -3.73 -11.82
N TYR A 229 9.18 -4.21 -11.99
CA TYR A 229 9.58 -5.61 -12.18
C TYR A 229 9.30 -6.53 -10.97
N TYR A 230 8.49 -6.09 -10.00
CA TYR A 230 8.35 -6.75 -8.70
C TYR A 230 7.43 -7.98 -8.71
N TRP A 231 6.71 -8.27 -9.80
CA TRP A 231 5.78 -9.41 -9.89
C TRP A 231 6.09 -10.35 -11.03
N ALA A 232 7.36 -10.60 -11.33
CA ALA A 232 7.76 -11.48 -12.42
C ALA A 232 7.05 -12.86 -12.41
N ALA A 233 6.60 -13.32 -11.25
CA ALA A 233 5.89 -14.58 -11.08
C ALA A 233 4.37 -14.53 -11.40
N SER A 234 3.72 -13.36 -11.44
CA SER A 234 2.28 -13.19 -11.80
C SER A 234 2.07 -12.32 -13.05
N ARG A 235 3.04 -11.47 -13.34
CA ARG A 235 3.11 -10.53 -14.44
C ARG A 235 4.57 -10.45 -14.89
N PRO A 236 5.08 -11.48 -15.59
CA PRO A 236 6.42 -11.43 -16.14
C PRO A 236 6.48 -10.33 -17.19
N ASP A 237 7.60 -9.62 -17.22
CA ASP A 237 7.87 -8.66 -18.31
C ASP A 237 8.48 -9.36 -19.52
N TYR A 238 9.32 -10.38 -19.27
CA TYR A 238 10.11 -11.09 -20.26
C TYR A 238 9.81 -12.60 -20.23
N VAL A 239 9.33 -13.16 -21.33
CA VAL A 239 8.86 -14.54 -21.46
C VAL A 239 9.43 -15.21 -22.72
N ASN A 240 9.29 -16.53 -22.84
CA ASN A 240 9.81 -17.32 -23.98
C ASN A 240 11.32 -17.10 -24.19
N VAL A 241 12.07 -17.07 -23.09
CA VAL A 241 13.47 -16.67 -23.10
C VAL A 241 14.37 -17.82 -23.57
N GLU A 242 15.19 -17.55 -24.58
CA GLU A 242 16.20 -18.45 -25.13
C GLU A 242 17.59 -17.81 -25.09
N ALA A 243 18.62 -18.64 -24.91
CA ALA A 243 20.00 -18.18 -24.99
C ALA A 243 20.42 -18.02 -26.46
N GLY A 244 20.88 -16.81 -26.81
CA GLY A 244 21.40 -16.49 -28.13
C GLY A 244 22.85 -16.93 -28.30
N THR A 245 23.22 -17.22 -29.55
CA THR A 245 24.61 -17.52 -29.94
C THR A 245 25.55 -16.32 -29.79
N ASP A 246 25.00 -15.13 -29.65
CA ASP A 246 25.69 -13.86 -29.37
C ASP A 246 26.01 -13.66 -27.88
N GLY A 247 25.62 -14.61 -27.02
CA GLY A 247 25.77 -14.50 -25.57
C GLY A 247 24.72 -13.61 -24.91
N LEU A 248 23.71 -13.15 -25.65
CA LEU A 248 22.56 -12.42 -25.13
C LEU A 248 21.36 -13.36 -24.97
N SER A 249 20.35 -12.96 -24.20
CA SER A 249 19.06 -13.64 -24.16
C SER A 249 18.09 -13.01 -25.18
N HIS A 250 17.33 -13.85 -25.87
CA HIS A 250 16.25 -13.45 -26.78
C HIS A 250 14.91 -13.93 -26.22
N GLY A 251 13.83 -13.20 -26.47
CA GLY A 251 12.52 -13.51 -25.91
C GLY A 251 11.54 -12.37 -26.11
N ASP A 252 10.32 -12.53 -25.60
CA ASP A 252 9.22 -11.61 -25.84
C ASP A 252 8.92 -10.74 -24.62
N MET A 253 8.45 -9.53 -24.89
CA MET A 253 7.76 -8.75 -23.86
C MET A 253 6.33 -9.30 -23.71
N TRP A 254 5.91 -9.61 -22.47
CA TRP A 254 4.69 -10.38 -22.24
C TRP A 254 3.40 -9.71 -22.72
N PHE A 255 3.30 -8.39 -22.62
CA PHE A 255 2.15 -7.63 -23.14
C PHE A 255 2.19 -7.40 -24.65
N THR A 256 3.14 -7.96 -25.41
CA THR A 256 3.07 -7.83 -26.87
C THR A 256 1.81 -8.54 -27.39
N LYS A 257 1.17 -7.94 -28.40
CA LYS A 257 0.00 -8.54 -29.06
C LYS A 257 0.39 -9.75 -29.91
N LYS A 258 1.66 -9.80 -30.32
CA LYS A 258 2.24 -10.85 -31.14
C LYS A 258 3.65 -11.18 -30.65
N ARG A 259 3.94 -12.47 -30.47
CA ARG A 259 5.28 -12.98 -30.17
C ARG A 259 6.15 -12.92 -31.42
N THR A 260 7.36 -12.41 -31.27
CA THR A 260 8.34 -12.28 -32.37
C THR A 260 9.74 -12.71 -31.95
N GLY A 261 9.94 -13.15 -30.71
CA GLY A 261 11.25 -13.44 -30.13
C GLY A 261 12.11 -12.20 -29.88
N THR A 262 11.54 -11.00 -30.01
CA THR A 262 12.24 -9.72 -29.81
C THR A 262 11.52 -8.90 -28.75
N TYR A 263 12.26 -8.53 -27.70
CA TYR A 263 11.72 -7.74 -26.61
C TYR A 263 11.35 -6.32 -27.09
N ILE A 264 10.15 -5.87 -26.75
CA ILE A 264 9.66 -4.53 -27.05
C ILE A 264 9.60 -3.74 -25.73
N PRO A 265 10.41 -2.68 -25.56
CA PRO A 265 10.34 -1.84 -24.35
C PRO A 265 8.98 -1.15 -24.23
N ASP A 266 8.37 -1.24 -23.05
CA ASP A 266 7.08 -0.59 -22.79
C ASP A 266 7.27 0.90 -22.46
N ASN A 267 7.00 1.74 -23.46
CA ASN A 267 6.97 3.20 -23.33
C ASN A 267 5.53 3.75 -23.15
N ARG A 268 4.55 2.87 -22.90
CA ARG A 268 3.12 3.17 -22.77
C ARG A 268 2.42 3.75 -23.99
N THR A 269 3.10 3.80 -25.14
CA THR A 269 2.57 4.36 -26.39
C THR A 269 2.72 3.43 -27.59
N ASP A 270 3.54 2.39 -27.48
CA ASP A 270 3.75 1.39 -28.53
C ASP A 270 2.48 0.56 -28.75
N SER A 271 1.88 0.68 -29.94
CA SER A 271 0.62 0.02 -30.30
C SER A 271 0.74 -1.50 -30.45
N ARG A 272 1.97 -2.04 -30.47
CA ARG A 272 2.24 -3.48 -30.45
C ARG A 272 2.02 -4.10 -29.08
N LEU A 273 1.85 -3.29 -28.03
CA LEU A 273 1.56 -3.74 -26.67
C LEU A 273 0.06 -3.58 -26.37
N TRP A 274 -0.50 -4.41 -25.48
CA TRP A 274 -1.87 -4.23 -25.02
C TRP A 274 -2.06 -2.89 -24.28
N SER A 275 -3.12 -2.18 -24.63
CA SER A 275 -3.56 -0.93 -24.00
C SER A 275 -4.53 -1.19 -22.85
N TYR A 276 -4.92 -0.14 -22.11
CA TYR A 276 -6.02 -0.24 -21.14
C TYR A 276 -7.33 -0.67 -21.81
N ASP A 277 -7.65 -0.09 -22.96
CA ASP A 277 -8.89 -0.38 -23.68
C ASP A 277 -8.95 -1.86 -24.08
N ASP A 278 -7.84 -2.41 -24.58
CA ASP A 278 -7.75 -3.84 -24.90
C ASP A 278 -8.06 -4.70 -23.66
N LEU A 279 -7.43 -4.39 -22.52
CA LEU A 279 -7.61 -5.14 -21.27
C LEU A 279 -9.01 -4.95 -20.66
N PHE A 280 -9.60 -3.77 -20.74
CA PHE A 280 -10.95 -3.53 -20.26
C PHE A 280 -11.99 -4.30 -21.06
N ILE A 281 -11.80 -4.40 -22.38
CA ILE A 281 -12.73 -5.09 -23.28
C ILE A 281 -12.57 -6.60 -23.18
N ALA A 282 -11.34 -7.11 -23.20
CA ALA A 282 -11.09 -8.54 -23.41
C ALA A 282 -9.82 -9.07 -22.74
N TRP A 283 -9.49 -8.63 -21.51
CA TRP A 283 -8.31 -9.15 -20.79
C TRP A 283 -8.21 -10.67 -20.77
N GLN A 284 -9.33 -11.41 -20.63
CA GLN A 284 -9.33 -12.88 -20.60
C GLN A 284 -8.84 -13.52 -21.91
N GLN A 285 -8.97 -12.80 -23.03
CA GLN A 285 -8.50 -13.25 -24.33
C GLN A 285 -7.03 -12.89 -24.56
N HIS A 286 -6.56 -11.83 -23.91
CA HIS A 286 -5.24 -11.24 -24.13
C HIS A 286 -4.18 -11.77 -23.15
N LEU A 287 -4.55 -11.95 -21.88
CA LEU A 287 -3.66 -12.43 -20.84
C LEU A 287 -3.65 -13.96 -20.84
N ARG A 288 -2.44 -14.54 -20.93
CA ARG A 288 -2.22 -15.99 -20.99
C ARG A 288 -1.50 -16.46 -19.73
N PHE A 289 -1.80 -17.68 -19.28
CA PHE A 289 -1.03 -18.31 -18.22
C PHE A 289 0.39 -18.59 -18.70
N ILE A 290 1.38 -18.35 -17.84
CA ILE A 290 2.76 -18.74 -18.07
C ILE A 290 3.01 -20.08 -17.41
N ILE A 291 3.47 -21.06 -18.18
CA ILE A 291 3.83 -22.39 -17.72
C ILE A 291 5.31 -22.60 -18.05
N GLN A 292 6.14 -22.81 -17.03
CA GLN A 292 7.59 -23.01 -17.17
C GLN A 292 8.30 -21.88 -17.96
N GLY A 293 7.85 -20.63 -17.80
CA GLY A 293 8.42 -19.48 -18.51
C GLY A 293 7.93 -19.29 -19.95
N LYS A 294 7.00 -20.13 -20.41
CA LYS A 294 6.36 -20.03 -21.74
C LYS A 294 4.90 -19.63 -21.63
N ASP A 295 4.44 -18.77 -22.52
CA ASP A 295 3.06 -18.27 -22.55
C ASP A 295 2.28 -18.65 -23.81
N ALA A 296 2.88 -19.50 -24.63
CA ALA A 296 2.28 -20.17 -25.78
C ALA A 296 2.92 -21.55 -25.95
N ASP A 297 2.16 -22.53 -26.46
CA ASP A 297 2.65 -23.87 -26.76
C ASP A 297 3.68 -23.88 -27.91
N GLU A 298 3.60 -22.88 -28.79
CA GLU A 298 4.56 -22.62 -29.87
C GLU A 298 5.02 -21.16 -29.77
N SER A 299 6.33 -20.99 -29.61
CA SER A 299 7.07 -19.71 -29.60
C SER A 299 7.91 -19.59 -30.85
#